data_AF-A0ABC8KF17-F1
#
_entry.id   AF-A0ABC8KF17-F1
#
_cell.length_a   1.000
_cell.length_b   1.000
_cell.length_c   1.000
_cell.angle_alpha   90.00
_cell.angle_beta   90.00
_cell.angle_gamma   90.00
#
_symmetry.space_group_name_H-M   'P 1'
#
loop_
_entity.id
_entity.type
_entity.pdbx_description
1 polymer ?
#
loop_
_entity_poly.entity_id
_entity_poly.type
_entity_poly.pdbx_seq_one_letter_code
_entity_poly.pdbx_strand_id
1 'polypeptide(L)' 'MANTRVLFSDMKSSRCYFSVDARLLRIWEATSARHGGQLTCLDMLIIDVNAEISADRIPLFRPRLTAGSASTLL' A
#
# COMPACT_ATOMS: atom_id res chain seq x y z
N MET A 1 -9.28 -19.55 8.35
CA MET A 1 -8.89 -18.34 9.11
C MET A 1 -9.21 -17.14 8.24
N ALA A 2 -10.06 -16.23 8.70
CA ALA A 2 -10.31 -14.98 7.98
C ALA A 2 -9.05 -14.11 8.08
N ASN A 3 -8.38 -13.86 6.95
CA ASN A 3 -7.28 -12.90 6.91
C ASN A 3 -7.90 -11.51 7.01
N THR A 4 -7.96 -10.96 8.22
CA THR A 4 -8.33 -9.57 8.44
C THR A 4 -7.37 -8.70 7.64
N ARG A 5 -7.90 -7.96 6.67
CA ARG A 5 -7.15 -6.95 5.95
C ARG A 5 -6.87 -5.82 6.92
N VAL A 6 -5.62 -5.40 7.01
CA VAL A 6 -5.19 -4.35 7.93
C VAL A 6 -4.55 -3.21 7.14
N LEU A 7 -4.56 -2.02 7.72
CA LEU A 7 -3.76 -0.92 7.19
C LEU A 7 -2.29 -1.13 7.55
N PHE A 8 -1.39 -0.45 6.83
CA PHE A 8 0.03 -0.50 7.23
C PHE A 8 0.22 0.01 8.67
N SER A 9 -0.60 0.96 9.11
CA SER A 9 -0.58 1.50 10.48
C SER A 9 -0.94 0.48 11.58
N ASP A 10 -1.70 -0.56 11.23
CA ASP A 10 -2.17 -1.55 12.20
C ASP A 10 -1.20 -2.74 12.32
N MET A 11 -0.12 -2.74 11.53
CA MET A 11 0.91 -3.78 11.59
C MET A 11 1.68 -3.71 12.90
N LYS A 12 1.63 -4.80 13.66
CA LYS A 12 2.43 -5.01 14.88
C LYS A 12 3.60 -5.94 14.60
N SER A 13 4.77 -5.60 15.14
CA SER A 13 5.99 -6.44 15.05
C SER A 13 5.84 -7.84 15.65
N SER A 14 4.81 -8.07 16.46
CA SER A 14 4.49 -9.37 17.04
C SER A 14 3.94 -10.39 16.05
N ARG A 15 3.63 -10.00 14.81
CA ARG A 15 3.05 -10.86 13.77
C ARG A 15 3.99 -10.92 12.58
N CYS A 16 4.30 -12.13 12.13
CA CYS A 16 5.24 -12.37 11.05
C CYS A 16 4.62 -12.27 9.64
N TYR A 17 3.30 -12.10 9.54
CA TYR A 17 2.60 -11.96 8.27
C TYR A 17 1.33 -11.13 8.42
N PHE A 18 1.03 -10.35 7.37
CA PHE A 18 -0.16 -9.52 7.24
C PHE A 18 -0.72 -9.61 5.82
N SER A 19 -2.01 -9.36 5.68
CA SER A 19 -2.64 -9.16 4.38
C SER A 19 -3.13 -7.71 4.33
N VAL A 20 -2.73 -6.95 3.32
CA VAL A 20 -3.06 -5.53 3.15
C VAL A 20 -3.50 -5.23 1.73
N ASP A 21 -4.43 -4.29 1.60
CA ASP A 21 -4.78 -3.69 0.32
C ASP A 21 -3.92 -2.46 0.11
N ALA A 22 -3.07 -2.48 -0.90
CA ALA A 22 -2.05 -1.47 -1.08
C ALA A 22 -1.76 -1.24 -2.56
N ARG A 23 -1.39 0.01 -2.90
CA ARG A 23 -0.97 0.40 -4.24
C ARG A 23 0.55 0.48 -4.28
N LEU A 24 1.14 -0.35 -5.15
CA LEU A 24 2.57 -0.29 -5.44
C LEU A 24 2.89 0.96 -6.26
N LEU A 25 3.77 1.80 -5.74
CA LEU A 25 4.18 3.04 -6.37
C LEU A 25 5.50 2.88 -7.12
N ARG A 26 6.45 2.11 -6.56
CA ARG A 26 7.77 1.95 -7.13
C ARG A 26 8.47 0.68 -6.66
N ILE A 27 9.31 0.14 -7.53
CA ILE A 27 10.19 -0.99 -7.26
C ILE A 27 11.63 -0.54 -7.55
N TRP A 28 12.57 -0.94 -6.71
CA TRP A 28 14.00 -0.89 -6.97
C TRP A 28 14.58 -2.29 -6.84
N GLU A 29 15.16 -2.78 -7.93
CA GLU A 29 15.86 -4.04 -7.94
C GLU A 29 17.36 -3.76 -7.85
N ALA A 30 18.01 -4.33 -6.84
CA ALA A 30 19.45 -4.20 -6.63
C ALA A 30 20.07 -5.59 -6.64
N THR A 31 20.85 -5.89 -7.68
CA THR A 31 21.63 -7.11 -7.73
C THR A 31 23.03 -6.83 -7.15
N SER A 32 23.32 -7.43 -6.01
CA SER A 32 24.63 -7.35 -5.37
C SER A 32 25.39 -8.65 -5.63
N ALA A 33 26.54 -8.55 -6.30
CA ALA A 33 27.52 -9.63 -6.31
C ALA A 33 28.27 -9.58 -4.98
N ARG A 34 27.83 -10.36 -3.98
CA ARG A 34 28.61 -10.56 -2.75
C ARG A 34 29.49 -11.80 -2.92
N HIS A 35 30.64 -11.83 -2.25
CA HIS A 35 31.55 -12.98 -2.23
C HIS A 35 30.79 -14.22 -1.75
N GLY A 36 30.34 -15.06 -2.69
CA GLY A 36 29.53 -16.26 -2.44
C GLY A 36 28.26 -16.40 -3.28
N GLY A 37 27.82 -15.38 -4.02
CA GLY A 37 26.67 -15.48 -4.94
C GLY A 37 26.03 -14.14 -5.30
N GLN A 38 25.12 -14.15 -6.28
CA GLN A 38 24.28 -13.01 -6.63
C GLN A 38 23.10 -12.92 -5.67
N LEU A 39 23.00 -11.82 -4.93
CA LEU A 39 21.83 -11.49 -4.12
C LEU A 39 21.03 -10.43 -4.85
N THR A 40 19.80 -10.76 -5.26
CA THR A 40 18.84 -9.78 -5.76
C THR A 40 18.00 -9.30 -4.59
N CYS A 41 18.21 -8.06 -4.18
CA CYS A 41 17.35 -7.35 -3.24
C CYS A 41 16.28 -6.59 -4.02
N LEU A 42 15.07 -6.55 -3.46
CA LEU A 42 13.93 -5.86 -4.04
C LEU A 42 13.35 -4.92 -2.99
N ASP A 43 13.59 -3.62 -3.15
CA ASP A 43 12.98 -2.59 -2.34
C ASP A 43 11.69 -2.11 -3.03
N MET A 44 10.58 -2.07 -2.30
CA MET A 44 9.29 -1.62 -2.83
C MET A 44 8.74 -0.45 -2.02
N LEU A 45 8.19 0.55 -2.70
CA LEU A 45 7.37 1.61 -2.11
C LEU A 45 5.90 1.30 -2.36
N ILE A 46 5.17 1.01 -1.29
CA ILE A 46 3.75 0.63 -1.33
C ILE A 46 2.98 1.54 -0.35
N ILE A 47 1.79 2.00 -0.74
CA ILE A 47 0.87 2.78 0.12
C ILE A 47 -0.40 1.98 0.37
N ASP A 48 -0.99 2.03 1.56
CA ASP A 48 -2.31 1.40 1.74
C ASP A 48 -3.38 2.19 0.99
N VAL A 49 -4.46 1.50 0.63
CA VAL A 49 -5.62 2.14 0.02
C VAL A 49 -6.66 2.28 1.11
N ASN A 50 -6.81 3.48 1.68
CA ASN A 50 -7.93 3.74 2.57
C ASN A 50 -8.56 5.12 2.37
N ALA A 51 -9.85 5.12 2.02
CA ALA A 51 -10.68 6.32 2.04
C ALA A 51 -12.14 5.92 2.28
N GLU A 52 -12.68 6.39 3.40
CA GLU A 52 -14.10 6.28 3.72
C GLU A 52 -14.73 7.67 3.61
N ILE A 53 -15.79 7.80 2.80
CA ILE A 53 -16.51 9.06 2.59
C ILE A 53 -17.90 8.92 3.19
N SER A 54 -18.24 9.84 4.09
CA SER A 54 -19.57 9.88 4.70
C SER A 54 -20.67 10.08 3.64
N ALA A 55 -21.82 9.44 3.84
CA ALA A 55 -22.87 9.34 2.83
C ALA A 55 -23.41 10.71 2.36
N ASP A 56 -23.47 11.68 3.27
CA ASP A 56 -23.87 13.06 3.02
C ASP A 56 -22.91 13.82 2.08
N ARG A 57 -21.65 13.36 1.98
CA ARG A 57 -20.60 14.04 1.22
C ARG A 57 -20.23 13.36 -0.10
N ILE A 58 -20.80 12.19 -0.39
CA ILE A 58 -20.62 11.49 -1.66
C ILE A 58 -20.91 12.39 -2.87
N PRO A 59 -21.99 13.19 -2.94
CA PRO A 59 -22.27 14.01 -4.12
C PRO A 59 -21.22 15.08 -4.41
N LEU A 60 -20.53 15.57 -3.36
CA LEU A 60 -19.51 16.62 -3.45
C LEU A 60 -18.17 16.10 -3.96
N PHE A 61 -17.77 14.89 -3.51
CA PHE A 61 -16.47 14.32 -3.84
C PHE A 61 -16.50 13.42 -5.09
N ARG A 62 -17.65 12.82 -5.41
CA ARG A 62 -17.81 11.93 -6.57
C ARG A 62 -17.34 12.51 -7.91
N PRO A 63 -17.53 13.81 -8.23
CA PRO A 63 -17.03 14.40 -9.48
C PRO A 63 -15.50 14.64 -9.48
N ARG A 64 -14.87 14.65 -8.29
CA ARG A 64 -13.45 14.97 -8.09
C ARG A 64 -12.57 13.71 -7.95
N LEU A 65 -13.19 12.55 -7.80
CA LEU A 65 -12.51 11.27 -7.68
C LEU A 65 -12.23 10.71 -9.07
N THR A 66 -10.97 10.82 -9.50
CA THR A 66 -10.51 10.23 -10.77
C THR A 66 -9.63 9.02 -10.47
N ALA A 67 -10.06 7.86 -10.97
CA ALA A 67 -9.29 6.62 -10.81
C ALA A 67 -7.86 6.78 -11.34
N GLY A 68 -6.88 6.29 -10.58
CA GLY A 68 -5.46 6.38 -10.94
C GLY A 68 -4.79 7.70 -10.54
N SER A 69 -5.55 8.75 -10.26
CA SER A 69 -5.05 9.99 -9.65
C SER A 69 -4.94 9.85 -8.13
N ALA A 70 -3.93 10.46 -7.53
CA ALA A 70 -3.91 10.67 -6.09
C ALA A 70 -4.77 11.90 -5.81
N SER A 71 -5.94 11.72 -5.20
CA SER A 71 -6.86 12.81 -4.89
C SER A 71 -6.84 13.08 -3.38
N THR A 72 -6.47 14.30 -2.97
CA THR A 72 -6.63 14.76 -1.59
C THR A 72 -8.06 15.27 -1.39
N LEU A 73 -8.83 14.59 -0.55
CA LEU A 73 -10.18 15.00 -0.15
C LEU A 73 -10.04 15.84 1.14
N LEU A 74 -10.44 17.12 1.11
CA LEU A 74 -10.46 18.06 2.27
C LEU A 74 -11.89 18.25 2.77
#